data_AF-A0A7X7JSU9-F1
#
_entry.id   AF-A0A7X7JSU9-F1
#
_cell.length_a   1.000
_cell.length_b   1.000
_cell.length_c   1.000
_cell.angle_alpha   90.00
_cell.angle_beta   90.00
_cell.angle_gamma   90.00
#
_symmetry.space_group_name_H-M   'P 1'
#
loop_
_entity.id
_entity.type
_entity.pdbx_description
1 polymer ?
#
loop_
_entity_poly.entity_id
_entity_poly.type
_entity_poly.pdbx_seq_one_letter_code
_entity_poly.pdbx_strand_id
1 'polypeptide(L)'
;MSETSHGHDELDECVAALTQVHAFLHGELLEADADVIRHHLHACERCMENFEIESTINEMIQRAHRVPKAPASLSIRIESLRIQR
;
A
#
# COMPACT_ATOMS: atom_id res chain seq x y z
N MET A 1 -8.61 -16.13 38.05
CA MET A 1 -8.04 -16.86 36.91
C MET A 1 -8.80 -16.37 35.70
N SER A 2 -8.24 -15.38 35.01
CA SER A 2 -8.89 -14.67 33.91
C SER A 2 -8.01 -14.85 32.69
N GLU A 3 -8.17 -15.96 31.99
CA GLU A 3 -7.45 -16.26 30.75
C GLU A 3 -8.50 -16.63 29.71
N THR A 4 -8.57 -15.87 28.61
CA THR A 4 -9.13 -16.21 27.27
C THR A 4 -9.77 -15.03 26.48
N SER A 5 -9.66 -13.78 26.92
CA SER A 5 -10.21 -12.63 26.14
C SER A 5 -9.23 -11.97 25.14
N HIS A 6 -8.11 -12.59 24.79
CA HIS A 6 -7.06 -11.95 23.95
C HIS A 6 -7.01 -12.45 22.49
N GLY A 7 -7.75 -13.52 22.14
CA GLY A 7 -7.68 -14.11 20.79
C GLY A 7 -8.71 -13.59 19.79
N HIS A 8 -9.75 -12.89 20.24
CA HIS A 8 -10.77 -12.31 19.35
C HIS A 8 -10.31 -10.95 18.79
N ASP A 9 -9.71 -10.12 19.63
CA ASP A 9 -9.23 -8.79 19.25
C ASP A 9 -8.14 -8.86 18.16
N GLU A 10 -7.21 -9.82 18.24
CA GLU A 10 -6.14 -10.00 17.25
C GLU A 10 -6.68 -10.39 15.85
N LEU A 11 -7.78 -11.15 15.81
CA LEU A 11 -8.41 -11.53 14.55
C LEU A 11 -9.14 -10.34 13.92
N ASP A 12 -9.81 -9.52 14.74
CA ASP A 12 -10.49 -8.31 14.29
C ASP A 12 -9.48 -7.27 13.75
N GLU A 13 -8.33 -7.12 14.40
CA GLU A 13 -7.22 -6.28 13.93
C GLU A 13 -6.66 -6.76 12.58
N CYS A 14 -6.49 -8.08 12.39
CA CYS A 14 -6.07 -8.64 11.11
C CYS A 14 -7.08 -8.33 9.99
N VAL A 15 -8.38 -8.50 10.27
CA VAL A 15 -9.44 -8.21 9.28
C VAL A 15 -9.46 -6.73 8.93
N ALA A 16 -9.29 -5.84 9.91
CA ALA A 16 -9.21 -4.40 9.68
C ALA A 16 -7.99 -4.05 8.81
N ALA A 17 -6.80 -4.60 9.13
CA ALA A 17 -5.58 -4.38 8.35
C ALA A 17 -5.71 -4.88 6.90
N LEU A 18 -6.26 -6.08 6.70
CA LEU A 18 -6.48 -6.65 5.37
C LEU A 18 -7.51 -5.86 4.55
N THR A 19 -8.51 -5.25 5.19
CA THR A 19 -9.48 -4.38 4.50
C THR A 19 -8.81 -3.12 3.94
N GLN A 20 -7.76 -2.63 4.59
CA GLN A 20 -7.06 -1.40 4.22
C GLN A 20 -5.75 -1.64 3.46
N VAL A 21 -5.31 -2.90 3.30
CA VAL A 21 -4.00 -3.25 2.72
C VAL A 21 -3.83 -2.75 1.29
N HIS A 22 -4.90 -2.74 0.48
CA HIS A 22 -4.85 -2.21 -0.89
C HIS A 22 -4.68 -0.70 -0.91
N ALA A 23 -5.43 0.03 -0.07
CA ALA A 23 -5.28 1.48 0.06
C ALA A 23 -3.86 1.83 0.54
N PHE A 24 -3.30 1.04 1.45
CA PHE A 24 -1.91 1.16 1.88
C PHE A 24 -0.92 0.94 0.73
N LEU A 25 -1.08 -0.14 -0.05
CA LEU A 25 -0.23 -0.48 -1.20
C LEU A 25 -0.22 0.61 -2.29
N HIS A 26 -1.34 1.32 -2.45
CA HIS A 26 -1.48 2.38 -3.45
C HIS A 26 -1.18 3.79 -2.91
N GLY A 27 -0.82 3.91 -1.62
CA GLY A 27 -0.54 5.20 -0.99
C GLY A 27 -1.78 6.08 -0.85
N GLU A 28 -2.95 5.47 -0.73
CA GLU A 28 -4.25 6.15 -0.62
C GLU A 28 -4.64 6.46 0.84
N LEU A 29 -3.81 6.06 1.80
CA LEU A 29 -4.02 6.30 3.21
C LEU A 29 -3.30 7.56 3.69
N LEU A 30 -3.85 8.17 4.75
CA LEU A 30 -3.15 9.20 5.50
C LEU A 30 -1.93 8.59 6.19
N GLU A 31 -0.90 9.40 6.44
CA GLU A 31 0.35 8.94 7.04
C GLU A 31 0.14 8.25 8.40
N ALA A 32 -0.74 8.80 9.23
CA ALA A 32 -1.09 8.20 10.53
C ALA A 32 -1.73 6.80 10.39
N ASP A 33 -2.63 6.61 9.40
CA ASP A 33 -3.28 5.32 9.17
C ASP A 33 -2.30 4.30 8.56
N ALA A 34 -1.43 4.78 7.67
CA ALA A 34 -0.37 3.96 7.08
C ALA A 34 0.63 3.45 8.14
N ASP A 35 0.93 4.25 9.16
CA ASP A 35 1.79 3.84 10.27
C ASP A 35 1.18 2.73 11.12
N VAL A 36 -0.13 2.77 11.38
CA VAL A 36 -0.86 1.72 12.11
C VAL A 36 -0.79 0.40 11.36
N ILE A 37 -1.07 0.40 10.05
CA ILE A 37 -0.99 -0.81 9.22
C ILE A 37 0.44 -1.32 9.18
N ARG A 38 1.44 -0.44 9.01
CA ARG A 38 2.85 -0.84 8.98
C ARG A 38 3.25 -1.53 10.28
N HIS A 39 2.83 -0.99 11.43
CA HIS A 39 3.08 -1.62 12.72
C HIS A 39 2.47 -3.03 12.79
N HIS A 40 1.22 -3.20 12.37
CA HIS A 40 0.55 -4.49 12.36
C HIS A 40 1.21 -5.50 11.41
N LEU A 41 1.55 -5.09 10.17
CA LEU A 41 2.26 -5.96 9.22
C LEU A 41 3.58 -6.46 9.79
N HIS A 42 4.36 -5.61 10.46
CA HIS A 42 5.62 -6.02 11.09
C HIS A 42 5.44 -6.98 12.27
N ALA A 43 4.28 -6.94 12.94
CA ALA A 43 3.99 -7.78 14.10
C ALA A 43 3.28 -9.10 13.74
N CYS A 44 2.64 -9.18 12.57
CA CYS A 44 1.80 -10.31 12.17
C CYS A 44 2.30 -10.96 10.86
N GLU A 45 2.90 -12.15 10.97
CA GLU A 45 3.43 -12.93 9.84
C GLU A 45 2.37 -13.20 8.75
N ARG A 46 1.17 -13.61 9.16
CA ARG A 46 0.05 -13.87 8.23
C ARG A 46 -0.33 -12.65 7.39
N CYS A 47 -0.41 -11.47 8.01
CA CYS A 47 -0.75 -10.24 7.29
C CYS A 47 0.41 -9.77 6.40
N MET A 48 1.66 -9.99 6.83
CA MET A 48 2.84 -9.75 5.99
C MET A 48 2.83 -10.63 4.74
N GLU A 49 2.59 -11.94 4.86
CA GLU A 49 2.50 -12.85 3.71
C GLU A 49 1.44 -12.38 2.71
N ASN A 50 0.25 -11.98 3.18
CA ASN A 50 -0.80 -11.47 2.31
C ASN A 50 -0.37 -10.17 1.61
N PHE A 51 0.26 -9.25 2.32
CA PHE A 51 0.80 -8.02 1.75
C PHE A 51 1.85 -8.29 0.65
N GLU A 52 2.76 -9.24 0.87
CA GLU A 52 3.78 -9.62 -0.11
C GLU A 52 3.17 -10.22 -1.38
N ILE A 53 2.13 -11.05 -1.25
CA ILE A 53 1.37 -11.60 -2.38
C ILE A 53 0.76 -10.46 -3.20
N GLU A 54 0.03 -9.56 -2.55
CA GLU A 54 -0.63 -8.44 -3.22
C GLU A 54 0.36 -7.47 -3.87
N SER A 55 1.49 -7.18 -3.21
CA SER A 55 2.58 -6.37 -3.77
C SER A 55 3.15 -7.02 -5.03
N THR A 56 3.37 -8.34 -5.00
CA THR A 56 3.87 -9.11 -6.15
C THR A 56 2.90 -9.05 -7.33
N ILE A 57 1.60 -9.20 -7.06
CA ILE A 57 0.55 -9.07 -8.08
C ILE A 57 0.57 -7.67 -8.70
N ASN A 58 0.65 -6.63 -7.87
CA ASN A 58 0.70 -5.24 -8.33
C ASN A 58 1.93 -4.98 -9.22
N GLU A 59 3.10 -5.49 -8.84
CA GLU A 59 4.31 -5.42 -9.68
C GLU A 59 4.13 -6.13 -11.03
N MET A 60 3.50 -7.32 -11.04
CA MET A 60 3.23 -8.05 -12.29
C MET A 60 2.30 -7.25 -13.21
N ILE A 61 1.25 -6.63 -12.65
CA ILE A 61 0.33 -5.77 -13.40
C ILE A 61 1.08 -4.57 -13.99
N GLN A 62 1.91 -3.89 -13.19
CA GLN A 62 2.71 -2.75 -13.66
C GLN A 62 3.67 -3.13 -14.79
N ARG A 63 4.31 -4.31 -14.71
CA ARG A 63 5.20 -4.83 -15.76
C ARG A 63 4.43 -5.19 -17.04
N ALA A 64 3.25 -5.77 -16.91
CA ALA A 64 2.39 -6.11 -18.05
C ALA A 64 1.83 -4.86 -18.74
N HIS A 65 1.60 -3.79 -17.97
CA HIS A 65 1.13 -2.53 -18.48
C HIS A 65 2.25 -1.76 -19.21
N ARG A 66 2.23 -1.78 -20.55
CA ARG A 66 3.06 -0.87 -21.35
C ARG A 66 2.56 0.55 -21.17
N VAL A 67 3.19 1.32 -20.27
CA VAL A 67 2.89 2.74 -20.10
C VAL A 67 3.09 3.43 -21.46
N PRO A 68 2.03 4.00 -22.06
CA PRO A 68 2.19 4.73 -23.31
C PRO A 68 3.11 5.92 -23.05
N LYS A 69 4.13 6.08 -23.90
CA LYS A 69 5.04 7.22 -23.80
C LYS A 69 4.21 8.50 -23.82
N ALA A 70 4.41 9.35 -22.82
CA ALA A 70 3.75 10.65 -22.76
C ALA A 70 4.02 11.41 -24.09
N PRO A 71 3.02 12.11 -24.65
CA PRO A 71 3.21 12.88 -25.87
C PRO A 71 4.36 13.86 -25.71
N ALA A 72 5.23 13.98 -26.72
CA ALA A 72 6.38 14.88 -26.67
C ALA A 72 5.97 16.35 -26.40
N SER A 73 4.79 16.75 -26.86
CA SER A 73 4.22 18.08 -26.58
C SER A 73 4.01 18.35 -25.08
N LEU A 74 3.66 17.32 -24.31
CA LEU A 74 3.49 17.42 -22.86
C LEU A 74 4.83 17.61 -22.15
N SER A 75 5.86 16.87 -22.58
CA SER A 75 7.22 17.02 -22.04
C SER A 75 7.80 18.41 -22.32
N ILE A 76 7.64 18.91 -23.56
CA ILE A 76 8.08 20.27 -23.95
C ILE A 76 7.38 21.34 -23.11
N ARG A 77 6.07 21.18 -22.89
CA ARG A 77 5.29 22.12 -22.08
C ARG A 77 5.74 22.14 -20.62
N ILE A 78 6.03 20.97 -20.02
CA ILE A 78 6.59 20.90 -18.67
C ILE A 78 7.94 21.62 -18.61
N GLU A 79 8.81 21.40 -19.60
CA GLU A 79 10.11 22.06 -19.67
C GLU A 79 9.98 23.59 -19.75
N SER A 80 9.06 24.11 -20.57
CA SER A 80 8.79 25.55 -20.66
C SER A 80 8.22 26.17 -19.37
N LEU A 81 7.56 25.36 -18.53
CA LEU A 81 6.98 25.78 -17.26
C LEU A 81 7.96 25.64 -16.09
N ARG A 82 9.15 25.04 -16.29
CA ARG A 82 10.18 24.98 -15.25
C ARG A 82 10.72 26.38 -15.01
N ILE A 83 10.27 27.01 -13.93
CA ILE A 83 10.91 28.20 -13.37
C ILE A 83 12.30 27.77 -12.91
N GLN A 84 13.34 28.23 -13.61
CA GLN A 84 14.71 28.14 -13.12
C GLN A 84 14.83 29.06 -11.91
N ARG A 85 15.13 28.47 -10.75
CA ARG A 85 15.41 29.19 -9.51
C ARG A 85 16.91 29.46 -9.41
#